data_AF-A0A495XFY0-F1
#
_entry.id   AF-A0A495XFY0-F1
#
_cell.length_a   1.000
_cell.length_b   1.000
_cell.length_c   1.000
_cell.angle_alpha   90.00
_cell.angle_beta   90.00
_cell.angle_gamma   90.00
#
_symmetry.space_group_name_H-M   'P 1'
#
loop_
_entity.id
_entity.type
_entity.pdbx_description
1 polymer ?
#
loop_
_entity_poly.entity_id
_entity_poly.type
_entity_poly.pdbx_seq_one_letter_code
_entity_poly.pdbx_strand_id
1 'polypeptide(L)'
;MAEPFARLLHAALPLTVDQVSWGDEVLTVWGPGWSLGVTCAWRLVGAGLVVGWESVGARAAVERVRGLDIVGCEAQSSFFPADPRFLMSDGTALELFSAHDLEPWVMTVGGTTFAASPTGQEWVGRSFAP
;
A
#
# COMPACT_ATOMS: atom_id res chain seq x y z
N MET A 1 -2.39 10.19 6.61
CA MET A 1 -1.64 8.95 6.90
C MET A 1 -1.11 9.07 8.31
N ALA A 2 -0.99 7.98 9.06
CA ALA A 2 -0.45 8.06 10.42
C ALA A 2 0.99 8.60 10.39
N GLU A 3 1.24 9.69 11.10
CA GLU A 3 2.52 10.39 11.12
C GLU A 3 3.73 9.49 11.48
N PRO A 4 3.63 8.56 12.45
CA PRO A 4 4.72 7.63 12.74
C PRO A 4 5.07 6.70 11.57
N PHE A 5 4.04 6.24 10.84
CA PHE A 5 4.21 5.38 9.67
C PHE A 5 4.92 6.13 8.55
N ALA A 6 4.40 7.31 8.17
CA ALA A 6 4.97 8.12 7.10
C ALA A 6 6.45 8.46 7.35
N ARG A 7 6.79 8.80 8.60
CA ARG A 7 8.18 9.10 8.99
C ARG A 7 9.12 7.91 8.86
N LEU A 8 8.73 6.75 9.39
CA LEU A 8 9.56 5.54 9.34
C LEU A 8 9.70 5.02 7.91
N LEU A 9 8.63 5.10 7.12
CA LEU A 9 8.68 4.76 5.71
C LEU A 9 9.64 5.68 4.96
N HIS A 10 9.50 7.01 5.08
CA HIS A 10 10.38 7.96 4.41
C HIS A 10 11.85 7.79 4.77
N ALA A 11 12.16 7.43 6.02
CA ALA A 11 13.54 7.16 6.44
C ALA A 11 14.12 5.86 5.85
N ALA A 12 13.26 4.94 5.40
CA ALA A 12 13.65 3.66 4.84
C ALA A 12 13.68 3.65 3.30
N LEU A 13 13.10 4.65 2.64
CA LEU A 13 13.11 4.77 1.17
C LEU A 13 14.54 5.01 0.63
N PRO A 14 14.86 4.52 -0.57
CA PRO A 14 14.03 3.65 -1.41
C PRO A 14 13.94 2.21 -0.87
N LEU A 15 12.80 1.55 -1.11
CA LEU A 15 12.57 0.16 -0.74
C LEU A 15 12.51 -0.72 -1.99
N THR A 16 13.55 -1.52 -2.23
CA THR A 16 13.58 -2.47 -3.35
C THR A 16 12.63 -3.63 -3.12
N VAL A 17 11.79 -3.93 -4.11
CA VAL A 17 10.90 -5.09 -4.14
C VAL A 17 11.69 -6.31 -4.62
N ASP A 18 12.06 -7.20 -3.70
CA ASP A 18 12.74 -8.46 -4.06
C ASP A 18 11.73 -9.50 -4.56
N GLN A 19 10.57 -9.53 -3.91
CA GLN A 19 9.52 -10.51 -4.19
C GLN A 19 8.14 -9.89 -4.10
N VAL A 20 7.24 -10.49 -4.86
CA VAL A 20 5.83 -10.17 -4.89
C VAL A 20 5.04 -11.44 -5.11
N SER A 21 3.83 -11.51 -4.55
CA SER A 21 2.88 -12.58 -4.79
C SER A 21 1.46 -12.05 -4.71
N TRP A 22 0.60 -12.49 -5.64
CA TRP A 22 -0.84 -12.23 -5.60
C TRP A 22 -1.61 -13.52 -5.84
N GLY A 23 -2.32 -13.98 -4.81
CA GLY A 23 -3.13 -15.19 -4.83
C GLY A 23 -3.94 -15.30 -3.54
N ASP A 24 -5.00 -16.12 -3.55
CA ASP A 24 -5.90 -16.32 -2.42
C ASP A 24 -6.38 -14.99 -1.77
N GLU A 25 -6.63 -13.98 -2.62
CA GLU A 25 -7.05 -12.62 -2.22
C GLU A 25 -6.03 -11.84 -1.38
N VAL A 26 -4.77 -12.30 -1.29
CA VAL A 26 -3.69 -11.62 -0.57
C VAL A 26 -2.59 -11.18 -1.52
N LEU A 27 -2.28 -9.88 -1.48
CA LEU A 27 -1.09 -9.31 -2.12
C LEU A 27 0.00 -9.19 -1.07
N THR A 28 1.15 -9.82 -1.34
CA THR A 28 2.36 -9.65 -0.55
C THR A 28 3.47 -9.05 -1.40
N VAL A 29 4.14 -8.04 -0.86
CA VAL A 29 5.30 -7.38 -1.46
C VAL A 29 6.37 -7.27 -0.39
N TRP A 30 7.61 -7.68 -0.65
CA TRP A 30 8.65 -7.62 0.37
C TRP A 30 10.06 -7.50 -0.19
N GLY A 31 10.96 -7.06 0.68
CA GLY A 31 12.38 -6.93 0.41
C GLY A 31 13.18 -6.87 1.71
N PRO A 32 14.47 -6.53 1.64
CA PRO A 32 15.33 -6.48 2.81
C PRO A 32 14.81 -5.50 3.88
N GLY A 33 14.44 -6.00 5.05
CA GLY A 33 14.05 -5.17 6.20
C GLY A 33 12.64 -4.58 6.14
N TRP A 34 11.83 -4.94 5.15
CA TRP A 34 10.45 -4.48 5.03
C TRP A 34 9.52 -5.52 4.37
N SER A 35 8.23 -5.44 4.67
CA SER A 35 7.19 -6.23 4.01
C SER A 35 5.86 -5.50 4.03
N LEU A 36 5.02 -5.80 3.06
CA LEU A 36 3.65 -5.33 2.92
C LEU A 36 2.75 -6.53 2.62
N GLY A 37 1.73 -6.73 3.45
CA GLY A 37 0.61 -7.65 3.20
C GLY A 37 -0.67 -6.86 3.04
N VAL A 38 -1.47 -7.19 2.03
CA VAL A 38 -2.68 -6.47 1.65
C VAL A 38 -3.79 -7.47 1.43
N THR A 39 -4.87 -7.33 2.18
CA THR A 39 -6.12 -8.09 1.98
C THR A 39 -7.28 -7.19 1.53
N CYS A 40 -7.09 -5.88 1.49
CA CYS A 40 -8.02 -4.95 0.84
C CYS A 40 -7.87 -4.92 -0.68
N ALA A 41 -8.85 -4.30 -1.31
CA ALA A 41 -8.77 -3.88 -2.70
C ALA A 41 -7.51 -3.03 -2.96
N TRP A 42 -6.90 -3.25 -4.12
CA TRP A 42 -5.76 -2.50 -4.60
C TRP A 42 -5.82 -2.30 -6.11
N ARG A 43 -5.04 -1.35 -6.62
CA ARG A 43 -4.83 -1.17 -8.06
C ARG A 43 -3.42 -0.66 -8.36
N LEU A 44 -2.94 -0.96 -9.56
CA LEU A 44 -1.76 -0.29 -10.13
C LEU A 44 -2.21 0.79 -11.10
N VAL A 45 -1.60 1.96 -10.99
CA VAL A 45 -1.84 3.11 -11.87
C VAL A 45 -0.52 3.63 -12.44
N GLY A 46 -0.56 4.20 -13.64
CA GLY A 46 0.53 4.93 -14.28
C GLY A 46 -0.04 6.19 -14.92
N ALA A 47 0.15 6.36 -16.24
CA ALA A 47 -0.57 7.39 -17.00
C ALA A 47 -2.11 7.19 -17.00
N GLY A 48 -2.57 5.99 -16.66
CA GLY A 48 -3.96 5.62 -16.43
C GLY A 48 -4.04 4.38 -15.55
N LEU A 49 -5.23 3.78 -15.45
CA LEU A 49 -5.39 2.50 -14.75
C LEU A 49 -4.61 1.39 -15.48
N VAL A 50 -3.69 0.72 -14.78
CA VAL A 50 -2.95 -0.43 -15.31
C VAL A 50 -3.74 -1.70 -15.04
N VAL A 51 -4.13 -1.93 -13.78
CA VAL A 51 -4.88 -3.12 -13.35
C VAL A 51 -5.56 -2.86 -12.00
N GLY A 52 -6.71 -3.48 -11.77
CA GLY A 52 -7.30 -3.63 -10.44
C GLY A 52 -7.15 -5.06 -9.92
N TRP A 53 -7.25 -5.26 -8.61
CA TRP A 53 -7.06 -6.56 -7.95
C TRP A 53 -7.91 -7.71 -8.53
N GLU A 54 -9.15 -7.45 -8.98
CA GLU A 54 -10.04 -8.46 -9.60
C GLU A 54 -9.79 -8.69 -11.10
N SER A 55 -8.88 -7.93 -11.71
CA SER A 55 -8.64 -8.07 -13.15
C SER A 55 -7.98 -9.42 -13.45
N VAL A 56 -8.38 -10.08 -14.54
CA VAL A 56 -7.80 -11.35 -15.00
C VAL A 56 -6.26 -11.29 -15.11
N GLY A 57 -5.69 -10.12 -15.43
CA GLY A 57 -4.25 -9.90 -15.55
C GLY A 57 -3.53 -9.44 -14.27
N ALA A 58 -4.21 -9.35 -13.12
CA ALA A 58 -3.66 -8.75 -11.89
C ALA A 58 -2.35 -9.41 -11.44
N ARG A 59 -2.30 -10.75 -11.44
CA ARG A 59 -1.10 -11.50 -11.05
C ARG A 59 0.11 -11.18 -11.94
N ALA A 60 -0.08 -11.23 -13.26
CA ALA A 60 1.01 -10.95 -14.19
C ALA A 60 1.43 -9.47 -14.16
N ALA A 61 0.50 -8.56 -13.88
CA ALA A 61 0.79 -7.14 -13.77
C ALA A 61 1.59 -6.81 -12.51
N VAL A 62 1.24 -7.39 -11.36
CA VAL A 62 1.95 -7.15 -10.10
C VAL A 62 3.33 -7.82 -10.07
N GLU A 63 3.55 -8.91 -10.81
CA GLU A 63 4.92 -9.44 -10.96
C GLU A 63 5.90 -8.44 -11.59
N ARG A 64 5.41 -7.45 -12.35
CA ARG A 64 6.27 -6.41 -12.94
C ARG A 64 6.80 -5.42 -11.91
N VAL A 65 6.23 -5.35 -10.71
CA VAL A 65 6.76 -4.49 -9.63
C VAL A 65 8.01 -5.12 -8.99
N ARG A 66 8.28 -6.40 -9.22
CA ARG A 66 9.52 -7.05 -8.78
C ARG A 66 10.74 -6.38 -9.41
N GLY A 67 11.72 -6.07 -8.57
CA GLY A 67 12.94 -5.37 -8.97
C GLY A 67 12.80 -3.85 -9.10
N LEU A 68 11.59 -3.30 -8.93
CA LEU A 68 11.40 -1.87 -8.80
C LEU A 68 11.62 -1.41 -7.36
N ASP A 69 11.83 -0.10 -7.20
CA ASP A 69 11.91 0.53 -5.89
C ASP A 69 10.61 1.26 -5.60
N ILE A 70 10.12 1.15 -4.37
CA ILE A 70 9.22 2.17 -3.81
C ILE A 70 10.09 3.38 -3.49
N VAL A 71 9.80 4.52 -4.10
CA VAL A 71 10.58 5.76 -3.99
C VAL A 71 9.85 6.88 -3.26
N GLY A 72 8.56 6.68 -2.98
CA GLY A 72 7.72 7.64 -2.29
C GLY A 72 6.44 7.02 -1.76
N CYS A 73 5.76 7.72 -0.88
CA CYS A 73 4.47 7.33 -0.36
C CYS A 73 3.61 8.56 -0.09
N GLU A 74 2.38 8.52 -0.58
CA GLU A 74 1.39 9.58 -0.42
C GLU A 74 0.08 9.01 0.14
N ALA A 75 -0.83 9.86 0.57
CA ALA A 75 -2.19 9.42 0.84
C ALA A 75 -2.88 9.08 -0.50
N GLN A 76 -3.56 7.93 -0.56
CA GLN A 76 -4.32 7.50 -1.74
C GLN A 76 -5.45 8.48 -2.08
N SER A 77 -6.10 9.04 -1.05
CA SER A 77 -7.17 10.02 -1.21
C SER A 77 -7.04 11.15 -0.19
N SER A 78 -7.37 12.37 -0.62
CA SER A 78 -7.48 13.52 0.29
C SER A 78 -8.70 13.40 1.22
N PHE A 79 -9.71 12.60 0.86
CA PHE A 79 -10.91 12.40 1.66
C PHE A 79 -10.67 11.45 2.83
N PHE A 80 -9.92 10.37 2.59
CA PHE A 80 -9.55 9.40 3.62
C PHE A 80 -8.04 9.13 3.54
N PRO A 81 -7.22 9.89 4.27
CA PRO A 81 -5.78 9.84 4.09
C PRO A 81 -5.13 8.65 4.81
N ALA A 82 -5.89 7.61 5.18
CA ALA A 82 -5.34 6.44 5.86
C ALA A 82 -4.56 5.54 4.89
N ASP A 83 -5.11 5.34 3.70
CA ASP A 83 -4.57 4.41 2.73
C ASP A 83 -3.36 4.99 1.97
N PRO A 84 -2.31 4.19 1.77
CA PRO A 84 -1.13 4.62 1.05
C PRO A 84 -1.30 4.49 -0.47
N ARG A 85 -0.62 5.40 -1.16
CA ARG A 85 -0.23 5.33 -2.56
C ARG A 85 1.30 5.22 -2.60
N PHE A 86 1.80 4.04 -2.89
CA PHE A 86 3.24 3.78 -3.03
C PHE A 86 3.69 4.14 -4.43
N LEU A 87 4.64 5.07 -4.55
CA LEU A 87 5.19 5.52 -5.82
C LEU A 87 6.38 4.63 -6.21
N MET A 88 6.34 4.07 -7.41
CA MET A 88 7.37 3.17 -7.93
C MET A 88 8.38 3.91 -8.79
N SER A 89 9.61 3.39 -8.89
CA SER A 89 10.71 3.99 -9.65
C SER A 89 10.47 4.07 -11.17
N ASP A 90 9.54 3.29 -11.71
CA ASP A 90 9.12 3.34 -13.12
C ASP A 90 8.00 4.37 -13.41
N GLY A 91 7.57 5.11 -12.38
CA GLY A 91 6.50 6.09 -12.46
C GLY A 91 5.09 5.51 -12.28
N THR A 92 4.95 4.20 -12.06
CA THR A 92 3.68 3.62 -11.62
C THR A 92 3.45 3.84 -10.13
N ALA A 93 2.25 3.56 -9.66
CA ALA A 93 1.92 3.57 -8.24
C ALA A 93 0.99 2.42 -7.87
N LEU A 94 1.20 1.87 -6.68
CA LEU A 94 0.30 0.92 -6.01
C LEU A 94 -0.59 1.68 -5.03
N GLU A 95 -1.89 1.65 -5.27
CA GLU A 95 -2.90 2.29 -4.42
C GLU A 95 -3.72 1.24 -3.67
N LEU A 96 -3.90 1.45 -2.37
CA LEU A 96 -4.67 0.56 -1.49
C LEU A 96 -6.00 1.20 -1.06
N PHE A 97 -6.98 0.38 -0.70
CA PHE A 97 -8.34 0.83 -0.36
C PHE A 97 -8.90 0.03 0.82
N SER A 98 -8.42 0.28 2.04
CA SER A 98 -8.94 -0.41 3.22
C SER A 98 -10.32 0.15 3.57
N ALA A 99 -11.36 -0.67 3.39
CA ALA A 99 -12.74 -0.30 3.69
C ALA A 99 -13.23 -0.86 5.04
N HIS A 100 -12.67 -1.97 5.52
CA HIS A 100 -13.01 -2.59 6.80
C HIS A 100 -11.77 -3.10 7.55
N ASP A 101 -11.88 -3.29 8.86
CA ASP A 101 -10.81 -3.86 9.70
C ASP A 101 -10.48 -5.34 9.42
N LEU A 102 -11.32 -6.03 8.64
CA LEU A 102 -11.10 -7.41 8.22
C LEU A 102 -10.27 -7.49 6.93
N GLU A 103 -10.08 -6.36 6.25
CA GLU A 103 -9.32 -6.24 5.02
C GLU A 103 -8.20 -5.17 5.14
N PRO A 104 -7.29 -5.29 6.12
CA PRO A 104 -6.25 -4.29 6.32
C PRO A 104 -5.18 -4.32 5.23
N TRP A 105 -4.37 -3.28 5.21
CA TRP A 105 -2.97 -3.42 4.82
C TRP A 105 -2.11 -3.47 6.08
N VAL A 106 -1.07 -4.29 6.05
CA VAL A 106 -0.12 -4.48 7.15
C VAL A 106 1.29 -4.31 6.57
N MET A 107 2.03 -3.34 7.09
CA MET A 107 3.40 -3.07 6.65
C MET A 107 4.37 -3.16 7.82
N THR A 108 5.45 -3.93 7.67
CA THR A 108 6.61 -3.89 8.55
C THR A 108 7.70 -3.08 7.89
N VAL A 109 8.23 -2.06 8.57
CA VAL A 109 9.34 -1.23 8.09
C VAL A 109 10.12 -0.67 9.28
N GLY A 110 11.45 -0.64 9.21
CA GLY A 110 12.29 -0.16 10.30
C GLY A 110 12.08 -0.93 11.62
N GLY A 111 11.74 -2.22 11.53
CA GLY A 111 11.43 -3.08 12.69
C GLY A 111 10.09 -2.80 13.37
N THR A 112 9.25 -1.93 12.81
CA THR A 112 7.91 -1.62 13.35
C THR A 112 6.83 -2.09 12.39
N THR A 113 5.74 -2.65 12.93
CA THR A 113 4.57 -3.07 12.14
C THR A 113 3.44 -2.08 12.29
N PHE A 114 2.88 -1.67 11.17
CA PHE A 114 1.71 -0.80 11.04
C PHE A 114 0.59 -1.57 10.36
N ALA A 115 -0.64 -1.33 10.80
CA ALA A 115 -1.82 -1.80 10.10
C ALA A 115 -2.81 -0.65 9.99
N ALA A 116 -3.40 -0.46 8.80
CA ALA A 116 -4.61 0.34 8.74
C ALA A 116 -5.80 -0.51 9.17
N SER A 117 -6.57 0.06 10.07
CA SER A 117 -7.94 -0.36 10.33
C SER A 117 -8.81 0.89 10.20
N PRO A 118 -9.65 1.01 9.16
CA PRO A 118 -10.52 2.17 9.00
C PRO A 118 -11.56 2.33 10.13
N THR A 119 -11.70 1.33 11.02
CA THR A 119 -12.52 1.40 12.24
C THR A 119 -11.70 1.77 13.49
N GLY A 120 -10.36 1.83 13.40
CA GLY A 120 -9.49 2.29 14.48
C GLY A 120 -9.64 3.78 14.75
N GLN A 121 -9.84 4.18 16.01
CA GLN A 121 -10.04 5.60 16.39
C GLN A 121 -8.87 6.50 15.97
N GLU A 122 -7.67 5.95 15.80
CA GLU A 122 -6.49 6.66 15.32
C GLU A 122 -6.54 7.04 13.82
N TRP A 123 -7.44 6.45 13.04
CA TRP A 123 -7.64 6.74 11.60
C TRP A 123 -8.89 7.59 11.33
N VAL A 124 -9.86 7.58 12.25
CA VAL A 124 -11.08 8.41 12.20
C VAL A 124 -10.85 9.75 12.91
N GLY A 125 -9.87 10.51 12.41
CA GLY A 125 -9.63 11.87 12.86
C GLY A 125 -10.77 12.81 12.47
N ARG A 126 -11.75 12.97 13.37
CA ARG A 126 -12.69 14.11 13.49
C ARG A 126 -13.13 14.76 12.16
N SER A 127 -14.10 14.19 11.43
CA SER A 127 -14.99 14.96 10.53
C SER A 127 -16.12 14.08 9.98
N PHE A 128 -17.03 13.69 10.87
CA PHE A 128 -18.44 13.52 10.49
C PHE A 128 -19.26 14.38 11.43
N ALA A 129 -19.13 15.70 11.28
CA ALA A 129 -20.17 16.62 11.73
C ALA A 129 -20.93 17.05 10.46
N PRO A 130 -22.28 17.07 10.50
CA PRO A 130 -23.12 17.43 9.35
C PRO A 130 -22.89 18.88 8.89
#